data_AF-Q1W7F4-F1
#
_entry.id   AF-Q1W7F4-F1
#
_cell.length_a   1.000
_cell.length_b   1.000
_cell.length_c   1.000
_cell.angle_alpha   90.00
_cell.angle_beta   90.00
_cell.angle_gamma   90.00
#
_symmetry.space_group_name_H-M   'P 1'
#
loop_
_entity.id
_entity.type
_entity.pdbx_description
1 polymer ?
#
loop_
_entity_poly.entity_id
_entity_poly.type
_entity_poly.pdbx_seq_one_letter_code
_entity_poly.pdbx_strand_id
1 'polypeptide(L)'
;AAHNESMSVLAVYCFDPRDYGKSSSGFDKTGPYRASFLIESVADLRKNLQARGSDLVVRIGKPETVLVELAKAVGAEAVYAHREVSHDEVKGEDKIDAVMKDEGLEVKYFWGSTLYHVDDLPFKLEQMPTNYGGFREKVQGLEVRKTIEALDQLRGLPARGDVEPGEIPSLVDL
;
A
#
# COMPACT_ATOMS: atom_id res chain seq x y z
N ALA A 1 6.10 4.34 -11.45
CA ALA A 1 4.93 5.18 -11.71
C ALA A 1 5.02 6.48 -10.93
N ALA A 2 4.63 6.52 -9.64
CA ALA A 2 4.60 7.74 -8.82
C ALA A 2 5.82 8.67 -8.98
N HIS A 3 7.05 8.19 -8.76
CA HIS A 3 8.26 9.00 -8.90
C HIS A 3 8.48 9.60 -10.30
N ASN A 4 8.12 8.86 -11.35
CA ASN A 4 8.37 9.24 -12.75
C ASN A 4 7.27 10.13 -13.31
N GLU A 5 6.03 9.98 -12.81
CA GLU A 5 4.83 10.67 -13.30
C GLU A 5 4.47 11.92 -12.49
N SER A 6 5.22 12.24 -11.43
CA SER A 6 4.91 13.37 -10.54
C SER A 6 6.12 14.27 -10.28
N MET A 7 5.82 15.53 -9.93
CA MET A 7 6.84 16.50 -9.51
C MET A 7 7.31 16.28 -8.06
N SER A 8 6.41 15.80 -7.20
CA SER A 8 6.62 15.54 -5.77
C SER A 8 5.81 14.32 -5.34
N VAL A 9 6.29 13.57 -4.35
CA VAL A 9 5.62 12.37 -3.83
C VAL A 9 5.49 12.49 -2.32
N LEU A 10 4.27 12.29 -1.81
CA LEU A 10 3.99 12.13 -0.39
C LEU A 10 3.80 10.63 -0.11
N ALA A 11 4.76 10.00 0.58
CA ALA A 11 4.58 8.63 1.04
C ALA A 11 3.72 8.63 2.31
N VAL A 12 2.72 7.75 2.36
CA VAL A 12 1.76 7.68 3.47
C VAL A 12 1.60 6.24 3.94
N TYR A 13 1.57 6.03 5.24
CA TYR A 13 1.14 4.77 5.86
C TYR A 13 0.03 5.04 6.88
N CYS A 14 -1.05 4.26 6.81
CA CYS A 14 -2.18 4.35 7.73
C CYS A 14 -2.25 3.09 8.59
N PHE A 15 -2.13 3.24 9.90
CA PHE A 15 -2.54 2.22 10.85
C PHE A 15 -4.06 2.23 10.93
N ASP A 16 -4.71 1.28 10.25
CA ASP A 16 -6.17 1.20 10.23
C ASP A 16 -6.69 0.57 11.55
N PRO A 17 -7.53 1.28 12.33
CA PRO A 17 -8.08 0.73 13.57
C PRO A 17 -8.85 -0.59 13.38
N ARG A 18 -9.33 -0.88 12.16
CA ARG A 18 -10.03 -2.14 11.84
C ARG A 18 -9.14 -3.37 11.92
N ASP A 19 -7.81 -3.22 11.92
CA ASP A 19 -6.83 -4.32 11.93
C ASP A 19 -6.38 -4.72 13.34
N TYR A 20 -6.62 -3.85 14.32
CA TYR A 20 -6.21 -4.04 15.72
C TYR A 20 -7.40 -4.35 16.64
N GLY A 21 -8.63 -4.35 16.10
CA GLY A 21 -9.82 -4.83 16.79
C GLY A 21 -9.88 -6.37 16.94
N LYS A 22 -11.03 -6.85 17.42
CA LYS A 22 -11.31 -8.29 17.51
C LYS A 22 -11.84 -8.83 16.18
N SER A 23 -11.47 -10.07 15.88
CA SER A 23 -12.05 -10.89 14.81
C SER A 23 -13.46 -11.36 15.19
N SER A 24 -14.19 -11.93 14.23
CA SER A 24 -15.52 -12.52 14.46
C SER A 24 -15.51 -13.63 15.52
N SER A 25 -14.37 -14.30 15.71
CA SER A 25 -14.17 -15.35 16.72
C SER A 25 -13.68 -14.81 18.09
N GLY A 26 -13.55 -13.49 18.25
CA GLY A 26 -13.16 -12.85 19.52
C GLY A 26 -11.65 -12.75 19.78
N PHE A 27 -10.81 -13.27 18.88
CA PHE A 27 -9.35 -13.11 18.96
C PHE A 27 -8.90 -11.78 18.38
N ASP A 28 -7.76 -11.26 18.82
CA ASP A 28 -7.14 -10.08 18.19
C ASP A 28 -6.93 -10.36 16.70
N LYS A 29 -7.42 -9.46 15.84
CA LYS A 29 -7.14 -9.54 14.41
C LYS A 29 -5.63 -9.49 14.20
N THR A 30 -4.96 -8.55 14.88
CA THR A 30 -3.51 -8.44 14.93
C THR A 30 -3.01 -8.54 16.36
N GLY A 31 -2.41 -9.69 16.69
CA GLY A 31 -1.78 -9.91 17.98
C GLY A 31 -0.50 -9.07 18.17
N PRO A 32 -0.02 -8.96 19.41
CA PRO A 32 1.05 -8.02 19.80
C PRO A 32 2.35 -8.24 19.04
N TYR A 33 2.76 -9.50 18.78
CA TYR A 33 3.99 -9.78 18.06
C TYR A 33 4.00 -9.25 16.63
N ARG A 34 2.87 -9.39 15.92
CA ARG A 34 2.76 -8.88 14.55
C ARG A 34 2.59 -7.36 14.53
N ALA A 35 1.88 -6.80 15.51
CA ALA A 35 1.80 -5.35 15.68
C ALA A 35 3.19 -4.72 15.91
N SER A 36 4.01 -5.30 16.80
CA SER A 36 5.40 -4.86 17.02
C SER A 36 6.22 -4.90 15.74
N PHE A 37 6.19 -6.03 15.03
CA PHE A 37 6.93 -6.19 13.78
C PHE A 37 6.51 -5.16 12.72
N LEU A 38 5.21 -4.83 12.66
CA LEU A 38 4.69 -3.84 11.73
C LEU A 38 5.11 -2.41 12.11
N ILE A 39 5.07 -2.05 13.39
CA ILE A 39 5.59 -0.78 13.90
C ILE A 39 7.07 -0.62 13.52
N GLU A 40 7.88 -1.65 13.76
CA GLU A 40 9.30 -1.67 13.42
C GLU A 40 9.53 -1.56 11.91
N SER A 41 8.72 -2.25 11.10
CA SER A 41 8.78 -2.19 9.64
C SER A 41 8.45 -0.80 9.10
N VAL A 42 7.43 -0.14 9.67
CA VAL A 42 7.04 1.24 9.31
C VAL A 42 8.13 2.23 9.72
N ALA A 43 8.76 2.04 10.88
CA ALA A 43 9.88 2.86 11.34
C ALA A 43 11.10 2.73 10.44
N ASP A 44 11.46 1.51 10.03
CA ASP A 44 12.55 1.28 9.09
C ASP A 44 12.23 1.86 7.70
N LEU A 45 10.98 1.70 7.22
CA LEU A 45 10.54 2.31 5.96
C LEU A 45 10.69 3.84 5.99
N ARG A 46 10.24 4.51 7.07
CA ARG A 46 10.43 5.95 7.26
C ARG A 46 11.91 6.33 7.17
N LYS A 47 12.77 5.66 7.92
CA LYS A 47 14.21 5.90 7.91
C LYS A 47 14.81 5.74 6.52
N ASN A 48 14.40 4.70 5.78
CA ASN A 48 14.86 4.43 4.43
C ASN A 48 14.40 5.49 3.41
N LEU A 49 13.21 6.05 3.58
CA LEU A 49 12.70 7.15 2.75
C LEU A 49 13.44 8.46 3.06
N GLN A 50 13.67 8.76 4.34
CA GLN A 50 14.44 9.93 4.79
C GLN A 50 15.88 9.92 4.27
N ALA A 51 16.55 8.76 4.30
CA ALA A 51 17.89 8.59 3.74
C ALA A 51 17.97 8.89 2.23
N ARG A 52 16.83 8.90 1.53
CA ARG A 52 16.70 9.16 0.08
C ARG A 52 16.04 10.51 -0.23
N GLY A 53 15.96 11.42 0.75
CA GLY A 53 15.46 12.79 0.55
C GLY A 53 13.93 12.93 0.53
N SER A 54 13.20 11.94 1.06
CA SER A 54 11.74 11.99 1.24
C SER A 54 11.38 11.82 2.73
N ASP A 55 10.12 11.50 3.06
CA ASP A 55 9.70 11.12 4.40
C ASP A 55 8.44 10.23 4.33
N LEU A 56 8.02 9.64 5.45
CA LEU A 56 6.80 8.85 5.59
C LEU A 56 5.81 9.51 6.54
N VAL A 57 4.71 9.99 5.99
CA VAL A 57 3.56 10.46 6.76
C VAL A 57 2.83 9.26 7.35
N VAL A 58 2.76 9.19 8.68
CA VAL A 58 2.06 8.13 9.40
C VAL A 58 0.83 8.70 10.08
N ARG A 59 -0.29 7.98 9.96
CA ARG A 59 -1.56 8.32 10.61
C ARG A 59 -2.20 7.06 11.19
N ILE A 60 -3.00 7.24 12.22
CA ILE A 60 -3.93 6.22 12.72
C ILE A 60 -5.32 6.63 12.25
N GLY A 61 -6.00 5.77 11.50
CA GLY A 61 -7.31 6.10 10.95
C GLY A 61 -7.66 5.26 9.74
N LYS A 62 -8.91 5.40 9.30
CA LYS A 62 -9.41 4.71 8.12
C LYS A 62 -8.74 5.29 6.86
N PRO A 63 -8.08 4.47 6.01
CA PRO A 63 -7.43 4.94 4.80
C PRO A 63 -8.36 5.78 3.90
N GLU A 64 -9.62 5.39 3.73
CA GLU A 64 -10.59 6.12 2.91
C GLU A 64 -10.88 7.55 3.41
N THR A 65 -10.62 7.86 4.68
CA THR A 65 -10.76 9.20 5.25
C THR A 65 -9.42 9.94 5.22
N VAL A 66 -8.37 9.29 5.73
CA VAL A 66 -7.05 9.90 5.87
C VAL A 66 -6.45 10.29 4.51
N LEU A 67 -6.53 9.41 3.51
CA LEU A 67 -5.93 9.66 2.22
C LEU A 67 -6.59 10.84 1.50
N VAL A 68 -7.90 11.02 1.67
CA VAL A 68 -8.65 12.13 1.05
C VAL A 68 -8.27 13.46 1.69
N GLU A 69 -8.17 13.50 3.01
CA GLU A 69 -7.72 14.70 3.74
C GLU A 69 -6.30 15.10 3.30
N LEU A 70 -5.38 14.14 3.25
CA LEU A 70 -4.00 14.39 2.83
C LEU A 70 -3.92 14.81 1.35
N ALA A 71 -4.64 14.13 0.47
CA ALA A 71 -4.66 14.46 -0.96
C ALA A 71 -5.14 15.90 -1.19
N LYS A 72 -6.21 16.34 -0.50
CA LYS A 72 -6.69 17.73 -0.56
C LYS A 72 -5.68 18.72 0.02
N ALA A 73 -5.07 18.39 1.15
CA ALA A 73 -4.11 19.28 1.82
C ALA A 73 -2.91 19.60 0.92
N VAL A 74 -2.36 18.58 0.25
CA VAL A 74 -1.19 18.75 -0.63
C VAL A 74 -1.54 19.08 -2.08
N GLY A 75 -2.81 18.97 -2.46
CA GLY A 75 -3.26 19.11 -3.85
C GLY A 75 -2.76 17.98 -4.74
N ALA A 76 -2.79 16.74 -4.24
CA ALA A 76 -2.44 15.56 -5.02
C ALA A 76 -3.43 15.37 -6.18
N GLU A 77 -2.95 14.87 -7.32
CA GLU A 77 -3.78 14.55 -8.49
C GLU A 77 -4.11 13.06 -8.55
N ALA A 78 -3.26 12.22 -7.95
CA ALA A 78 -3.40 10.78 -7.97
C ALA A 78 -2.83 10.11 -6.71
N VAL A 79 -3.43 8.97 -6.35
CA VAL A 79 -2.93 8.03 -5.33
C VAL A 79 -2.40 6.78 -6.04
N TYR A 80 -1.23 6.30 -5.65
CA TYR A 80 -0.60 5.11 -6.19
C TYR A 80 -0.54 4.04 -5.11
N ALA A 81 -1.07 2.85 -5.36
CA ALA A 81 -1.10 1.76 -4.40
C ALA A 81 -0.90 0.40 -5.07
N HIS A 82 -0.53 -0.61 -4.30
CA HIS A 82 -0.62 -1.99 -4.77
C HIS A 82 -2.06 -2.50 -4.64
N ARG A 83 -2.48 -3.34 -5.59
CA ARG A 83 -3.78 -4.02 -5.56
C ARG A 83 -3.72 -5.24 -4.65
N GLU A 84 -4.70 -5.38 -3.79
CA GLU A 84 -4.93 -6.56 -2.96
C GLU A 84 -6.10 -7.42 -3.50
N VAL A 85 -6.21 -8.65 -2.99
CA VAL A 85 -7.19 -9.64 -3.48
C VAL A 85 -8.09 -10.22 -2.39
N SER A 86 -7.77 -10.01 -1.12
CA SER A 86 -8.57 -10.51 0.00
C SER A 86 -9.78 -9.60 0.24
N HIS A 87 -10.84 -10.20 0.78
CA HIS A 87 -12.17 -9.59 0.85
C HIS A 87 -12.23 -8.28 1.62
N ASP A 88 -11.54 -8.16 2.75
CA ASP A 88 -11.56 -6.95 3.57
C ASP A 88 -10.76 -5.82 2.90
N GLU A 89 -9.63 -6.16 2.27
CA GLU A 89 -8.76 -5.24 1.54
C GLU A 89 -9.44 -4.72 0.27
N VAL A 90 -10.05 -5.59 -0.55
CA VAL A 90 -10.82 -5.17 -1.73
C VAL A 90 -11.98 -4.25 -1.35
N LYS A 91 -12.68 -4.53 -0.25
CA LYS A 91 -13.71 -3.63 0.27
C LYS A 91 -13.16 -2.30 0.77
N GLY A 92 -11.93 -2.28 1.27
CA GLY A 92 -11.21 -1.07 1.64
C GLY A 92 -10.88 -0.23 0.40
N GLU A 93 -10.31 -0.87 -0.63
CA GLU A 93 -10.03 -0.27 -1.93
C GLU A 93 -11.29 0.31 -2.58
N ASP A 94 -12.40 -0.43 -2.62
CA ASP A 94 -13.68 0.05 -3.18
C ASP A 94 -14.18 1.34 -2.49
N LYS A 95 -13.95 1.47 -1.17
CA LYS A 95 -14.30 2.70 -0.43
C LYS A 95 -13.36 3.84 -0.77
N ILE A 96 -12.06 3.57 -0.87
CA ILE A 96 -11.07 4.58 -1.28
C ILE A 96 -11.44 5.08 -2.69
N ASP A 97 -11.70 4.17 -3.63
CA ASP A 97 -12.10 4.49 -5.00
C ASP A 97 -13.37 5.35 -5.04
N ALA A 98 -14.39 4.99 -4.26
CA ALA A 98 -15.63 5.76 -4.19
C ALA A 98 -15.39 7.20 -3.69
N VAL A 99 -14.67 7.38 -2.58
CA VAL A 99 -14.46 8.71 -2.01
C VAL A 99 -13.49 9.54 -2.87
N MET A 100 -12.44 8.93 -3.42
CA MET A 100 -11.49 9.62 -4.30
C MET A 100 -12.17 10.10 -5.59
N LYS A 101 -13.06 9.28 -6.17
CA LYS A 101 -13.83 9.65 -7.35
C LYS A 101 -14.75 10.84 -7.11
N ASP A 102 -15.42 10.88 -5.97
CA ASP A 102 -16.30 12.02 -5.60
C ASP A 102 -15.51 13.34 -5.47
N GLU A 103 -14.22 13.26 -5.16
CA GLU A 103 -13.29 14.39 -5.07
C GLU A 103 -12.53 14.67 -6.37
N GLY A 104 -12.78 13.90 -7.43
CA GLY A 104 -12.10 14.03 -8.72
C GLY A 104 -10.63 13.59 -8.70
N LEU A 105 -10.24 12.74 -7.75
CA LEU A 105 -8.88 12.19 -7.60
C LEU A 105 -8.77 10.83 -8.28
N GLU A 106 -7.66 10.59 -8.99
CA GLU A 106 -7.38 9.30 -9.60
C GLU A 106 -6.71 8.33 -8.61
N VAL A 107 -7.12 7.07 -8.61
CA VAL A 107 -6.41 6.01 -7.87
C VAL A 107 -5.84 5.02 -8.88
N LYS A 108 -4.53 4.81 -8.83
CA LYS A 108 -3.79 3.92 -9.73
C LYS A 108 -3.27 2.71 -8.96
N TYR A 109 -3.83 1.55 -9.26
CA TYR A 109 -3.42 0.28 -8.68
C TYR A 109 -2.39 -0.45 -9.53
N PHE A 110 -1.40 -1.05 -8.86
CA PHE A 110 -0.35 -1.85 -9.49
C PHE A 110 -0.31 -3.24 -8.85
N TRP A 111 -0.04 -4.26 -9.66
CA TRP A 111 0.17 -5.61 -9.15
C TRP A 111 1.64 -5.82 -8.79
N GLY A 112 1.92 -6.21 -7.54
CA GLY A 112 3.30 -6.34 -7.05
C GLY A 112 3.55 -7.45 -6.02
N SER A 113 2.53 -8.25 -5.68
CA SER A 113 2.57 -9.20 -4.56
C SER A 113 3.09 -10.59 -4.94
N THR A 114 3.13 -10.94 -6.23
CA THR A 114 3.46 -12.29 -6.70
C THR A 114 4.73 -12.34 -7.55
N LEU A 115 5.44 -13.47 -7.50
CA LEU A 115 6.66 -13.70 -8.29
C LEU A 115 6.39 -13.67 -9.80
N TYR A 116 5.38 -14.42 -10.26
CA TYR A 116 4.87 -14.31 -11.62
C TYR A 116 3.81 -13.22 -11.64
N HIS A 117 3.98 -12.22 -12.50
CA HIS A 117 2.99 -11.16 -12.64
C HIS A 117 1.70 -11.74 -13.23
N VAL A 118 0.54 -11.26 -12.76
CA VAL A 118 -0.78 -11.78 -13.18
C VAL A 118 -0.99 -11.73 -14.69
N ASP A 119 -0.55 -10.64 -15.33
CA ASP A 119 -0.62 -10.46 -16.80
C ASP A 119 0.29 -11.41 -17.61
N ASP A 120 1.30 -12.00 -16.97
CA ASP A 120 2.24 -12.90 -17.66
C ASP A 120 1.81 -14.37 -17.55
N LEU A 121 0.71 -14.65 -16.85
CA LEU A 121 0.20 -16.01 -16.74
C LEU A 121 -0.29 -16.52 -18.11
N PRO A 122 0.03 -17.77 -18.50
CA PRO A 122 -0.35 -18.34 -19.80
C PRO A 122 -1.80 -18.85 -19.80
N PHE A 123 -2.62 -18.31 -18.90
CA PHE A 123 -4.02 -18.62 -18.71
C PHE A 123 -4.69 -17.45 -18.00
N LYS A 124 -5.99 -17.29 -18.21
CA LYS A 124 -6.78 -16.34 -17.43
C LYS A 124 -7.03 -16.88 -16.02
N LEU A 125 -7.28 -16.00 -15.06
CA LEU A 125 -7.53 -16.40 -13.67
C LEU A 125 -8.74 -17.35 -13.54
N GLU A 126 -9.76 -17.23 -14.39
CA GLU A 126 -10.91 -18.14 -14.41
C GLU A 126 -10.52 -19.57 -14.84
N GLN A 127 -9.34 -19.74 -15.43
CA GLN A 127 -8.78 -21.01 -15.90
C GLN A 127 -7.59 -21.47 -15.03
N MET A 128 -7.45 -20.90 -13.84
CA MET A 128 -6.43 -21.29 -12.86
C MET A 128 -6.51 -22.80 -12.59
N PRO A 129 -5.38 -23.53 -12.69
CA PRO A 129 -5.35 -24.94 -12.32
C PRO A 129 -5.82 -25.16 -10.87
N THR A 130 -6.66 -26.16 -10.66
CA THR A 130 -7.24 -26.48 -9.34
C THR A 130 -6.25 -27.13 -8.38
N ASN A 131 -5.05 -27.46 -8.84
CA ASN A 131 -3.98 -28.01 -8.02
C ASN A 131 -2.63 -27.35 -8.34
N TYR A 132 -1.73 -27.36 -7.36
CA TYR A 132 -0.41 -26.75 -7.47
C TYR A 132 0.44 -27.36 -8.59
N GLY A 133 0.35 -28.68 -8.82
CA GLY A 133 1.13 -29.36 -9.86
C GLY A 133 0.84 -28.81 -11.26
N GLY A 134 -0.44 -28.68 -11.61
CA GLY A 134 -0.87 -28.10 -12.88
C GLY A 134 -0.55 -26.61 -12.99
N PHE A 135 -0.62 -25.84 -11.89
CA PHE A 135 -0.16 -24.45 -11.87
C PHE A 135 1.34 -24.38 -12.20
N ARG A 136 2.16 -25.13 -11.45
CA ARG A 136 3.61 -25.18 -11.61
C ARG A 136 4.01 -25.58 -13.02
N GLU A 137 3.37 -26.61 -13.58
CA GLU A 137 3.64 -27.08 -14.95
C GLU A 137 3.33 -26.01 -16.00
N LYS A 138 2.25 -25.24 -15.83
CA LYS A 138 1.93 -24.17 -16.77
C LYS A 138 2.87 -22.98 -16.68
N VAL A 139 3.35 -22.65 -15.48
CA VAL A 139 4.25 -21.50 -15.28
C VAL A 139 5.73 -21.86 -15.40
N GLN A 140 6.07 -23.14 -15.51
CA GLN A 140 7.47 -23.57 -15.65
C GLN A 140 8.06 -22.99 -16.94
N GLY A 141 9.17 -22.26 -16.81
CA GLY A 141 9.84 -21.63 -17.95
C GLY A 141 9.35 -20.22 -18.30
N LEU A 142 8.35 -19.67 -17.59
CA LEU A 142 8.07 -18.24 -17.67
C LEU A 142 9.24 -17.45 -17.10
N GLU A 143 9.63 -16.39 -17.79
CA GLU A 143 10.59 -15.44 -17.26
C GLU A 143 9.94 -14.61 -16.14
N VAL A 144 10.60 -14.55 -15.00
CA VAL A 144 10.22 -13.64 -13.92
C VAL A 144 10.64 -12.23 -14.33
N ARG A 145 9.72 -11.27 -14.21
CA ARG A 145 10.02 -9.86 -14.50
C ARG A 145 11.23 -9.40 -13.68
N LYS A 146 12.15 -8.69 -14.32
CA LYS A 146 13.33 -8.13 -13.64
C LYS A 146 12.89 -7.13 -12.58
N THR A 147 13.62 -7.11 -11.47
CA THR A 147 13.43 -6.08 -10.44
C THR A 147 13.75 -4.71 -11.01
N ILE A 148 13.00 -3.71 -10.55
CA ILE A 148 13.30 -2.31 -10.85
C ILE A 148 14.46 -1.87 -9.93
N GLU A 149 15.40 -1.11 -10.46
CA GLU A 149 16.48 -0.56 -9.64
C GLU A 149 15.93 0.38 -8.57
N ALA A 150 16.47 0.27 -7.36
CA ALA A 150 16.13 1.18 -6.28
C ALA A 150 16.64 2.58 -6.61
N LEU A 151 15.81 3.59 -6.41
CA LEU A 151 16.20 4.97 -6.63
C LEU A 151 17.12 5.45 -5.51
N ASP A 152 18.23 6.07 -5.88
CA ASP A 152 19.18 6.67 -4.91
C ASP A 152 18.59 7.90 -4.23
N GLN A 153 17.72 8.63 -4.92
CA GLN A 153 17.00 9.80 -4.44
C GLN A 153 15.54 9.74 -4.88
N LEU A 154 14.64 10.11 -3.97
CA LEU A 154 13.22 10.20 -4.25
C LEU A 154 12.81 11.64 -4.53
N ARG A 155 11.66 11.82 -5.19
CA ARG A 155 11.07 13.14 -5.30
C ARG A 155 10.78 13.64 -3.89
N GLY A 156 11.08 14.92 -3.66
CA GLY A 156 10.82 15.56 -2.38
C GLY A 156 9.34 15.63 -2.06
N LEU A 157 9.05 16.01 -0.82
CA LEU A 157 7.70 16.22 -0.33
C LEU A 157 7.01 17.38 -1.07
N PRO A 158 5.68 17.36 -1.22
CA PRO A 158 4.94 18.50 -1.75
C PRO A 158 5.19 19.76 -0.90
N ALA A 159 5.43 20.90 -1.56
CA ALA A 159 5.61 22.18 -0.86
C ALA A 159 4.31 22.75 -0.26
N ARG A 160 3.16 22.22 -0.68
CA ARG A 160 1.83 22.62 -0.22
C ARG A 160 1.34 21.71 0.89
N GLY A 161 0.64 22.28 1.87
CA GLY A 161 -0.14 21.55 2.86
C GLY A 161 0.52 21.42 4.23
N ASP A 162 1.81 21.72 4.35
CA ASP A 162 2.59 21.68 5.60
C ASP A 162 2.31 20.40 6.42
N VAL A 163 2.35 19.27 5.73
CA VAL A 163 1.92 17.99 6.30
C VAL A 163 3.03 17.45 7.18
N GLU A 164 2.77 17.45 8.48
CA GLU A 164 3.68 16.86 9.45
C GLU A 164 3.80 15.33 9.28
N PRO A 165 5.01 14.75 9.39
CA PRO A 165 5.23 13.31 9.27
C PRO A 165 4.40 12.47 10.26
N GLY A 166 4.05 13.02 11.41
CA GLY A 166 3.30 12.33 12.46
C GLY A 166 4.14 11.28 13.20
N GLU A 167 3.65 10.87 14.37
CA GLU A 167 4.31 9.86 15.20
C GLU A 167 3.96 8.44 14.74
N ILE A 168 4.91 7.52 14.90
CA ILE A 168 4.64 6.10 14.73
C ILE A 168 4.05 5.60 16.05
N PRO A 169 2.88 4.95 16.04
CA PRO A 169 2.23 4.49 17.25
C PRO A 169 3.08 3.46 18.00
N SER A 170 2.91 3.44 19.31
CA SER A 170 3.29 2.31 20.15
C SER A 170 2.21 1.22 20.10
N LEU A 171 2.51 0.05 20.67
CA LEU A 171 1.51 -1.01 20.83
C LEU A 171 0.28 -0.60 21.64
N VAL A 172 0.39 0.41 22.51
CA VAL A 172 -0.72 0.88 23.35
C VAL A 172 -1.67 1.79 22.56
N ASP A 173 -1.18 2.37 21.46
CA ASP A 173 -1.93 3.29 20.61
C ASP A 173 -2.74 2.55 19.52
N LEU A 174 -2.48 1.25 19.33
CA LEU A 174 -3.11 0.37 18.33
C LEU A 174 -4.14 -0.57 18.98
#